data_AF-A0A1F8R2W6-F1
#
_entry.id   AF-A0A1F8R2W6-F1
#
_cell.length_a   1.000
_cell.length_b   1.000
_cell.length_c   1.000
_cell.angle_alpha   90.00
_cell.angle_beta   90.00
_cell.angle_gamma   90.00
#
_symmetry.space_group_name_H-M   'P 1'
#
loop_
_entity.id
_entity.type
_entity.pdbx_description
1 polymer ?
#
loop_
_entity_poly.entity_id
_entity_poly.type
_entity_poly.pdbx_seq_one_letter_code
_entity_poly.pdbx_strand_id
1 'polypeptide(L)'
;MNRKPQAIMEDLEDGVISHWVARNVYKVVYDEKALEVDEEATRRQRGREKEERKKRGMVCAEFEKGWLRKKPSEEVLEFYGDWPIKKYESFSYFGPWPGVEKQKEGVKEPASGR
;
A
#
# COMPACT_ATOMS: atom_id res chain seq x y z
N MET A 1 -12.78 0.92 -7.33
CA MET A 1 -12.54 2.26 -7.90
C MET A 1 -13.79 3.06 -7.62
N ASN A 2 -13.81 3.78 -6.51
CA ASN A 2 -15.06 4.30 -5.94
C ASN A 2 -15.17 5.82 -6.01
N ARG A 3 -14.10 6.52 -6.45
CA ARG A 3 -14.15 7.96 -6.71
C ARG A 3 -15.02 8.24 -7.93
N LYS A 4 -15.95 9.20 -7.78
CA LYS A 4 -16.88 9.61 -8.84
C LYS A 4 -16.07 10.17 -10.02
N PRO A 5 -16.41 9.82 -11.27
CA PRO A 5 -15.72 10.33 -12.45
C PRO A 5 -15.67 11.86 -12.54
N GLN A 6 -16.77 12.53 -12.19
CA GLN A 6 -16.88 13.99 -12.21
C GLN A 6 -15.89 14.65 -11.25
N ALA A 7 -15.77 14.13 -10.01
CA ALA A 7 -14.80 14.62 -9.03
C ALA A 7 -13.33 14.41 -9.47
N ILE A 8 -13.08 13.52 -10.43
CA ILE A 8 -11.73 13.33 -11.01
C ILE A 8 -11.46 14.39 -12.08
N MET A 9 -12.48 14.93 -12.74
CA MET A 9 -12.32 16.06 -13.66
C MET A 9 -12.04 17.35 -12.88
N GLU A 10 -12.71 17.54 -11.75
CA GLU A 10 -12.39 18.62 -10.79
C GLU A 10 -10.92 18.53 -10.35
N ASP A 11 -10.46 17.34 -9.93
CA ASP A 11 -9.04 17.14 -9.56
C ASP A 11 -8.06 17.42 -10.72
N LEU A 12 -8.46 17.21 -11.97
CA LEU A 12 -7.64 17.52 -13.16
C LEU A 12 -7.59 19.03 -13.42
N GLU A 13 -8.75 19.69 -13.35
CA GLU A 13 -8.88 21.12 -13.56
C GLU A 13 -8.12 21.91 -12.49
N ASP A 14 -8.16 21.46 -11.24
CA ASP A 14 -7.42 22.02 -10.11
C ASP A 14 -5.92 21.67 -10.15
N GLY A 15 -5.47 20.85 -11.11
CA GLY A 15 -4.07 20.42 -11.24
C GLY A 15 -3.58 19.49 -10.13
N VAL A 16 -4.49 18.91 -9.34
CA VAL A 16 -4.18 17.95 -8.27
C VAL A 16 -3.66 16.64 -8.84
N ILE A 17 -4.17 16.25 -10.01
CA ILE A 17 -3.74 15.07 -10.73
C ILE A 17 -3.42 15.38 -12.19
N SER A 18 -2.63 14.51 -12.83
CA SER A 18 -2.39 14.59 -14.26
C SER A 18 -3.38 13.76 -15.06
N HIS A 19 -3.53 14.07 -16.35
CA HIS A 19 -4.31 13.26 -17.30
C HIS A 19 -3.91 11.78 -17.28
N TRP A 20 -2.61 11.51 -17.09
CA TRP A 20 -2.07 10.16 -16.96
C TRP A 20 -2.67 9.44 -15.74
N VAL A 21 -2.75 10.10 -14.58
CA VAL A 21 -3.34 9.51 -13.36
C VAL A 21 -4.83 9.25 -13.56
N ALA A 22 -5.58 10.19 -14.12
CA ALA A 22 -7.01 10.01 -14.41
C ALA A 22 -7.29 8.78 -15.29
N ARG A 23 -6.49 8.60 -16.35
CA ARG A 23 -6.62 7.48 -17.30
C ARG A 23 -6.09 6.15 -16.75
N ASN A 24 -4.94 6.15 -16.09
CA ASN A 24 -4.22 4.91 -15.77
C ASN A 24 -4.50 4.39 -14.37
N VAL A 25 -4.74 5.29 -13.41
CA VAL A 25 -5.03 4.95 -12.02
C VAL A 25 -6.54 4.86 -11.81
N TYR A 26 -7.29 5.89 -12.20
CA TYR A 26 -8.74 5.93 -11.98
C TYR A 26 -9.59 5.35 -13.11
N LYS A 27 -8.96 5.08 -14.27
CA LYS A 27 -9.59 4.45 -15.44
C LYS A 27 -10.81 5.22 -15.94
N VAL A 28 -10.76 6.55 -15.88
CA VAL A 28 -11.80 7.42 -16.43
C VAL A 28 -11.53 7.67 -17.91
N VAL A 29 -12.60 7.59 -18.70
CA VAL A 29 -12.62 7.94 -20.12
C VAL A 29 -13.34 9.27 -20.24
N TYR A 30 -12.69 10.25 -20.87
CA TYR A 30 -13.18 11.62 -20.98
C TYR A 30 -12.52 12.32 -22.16
N ASP A 31 -13.15 13.39 -22.64
CA ASP A 31 -12.55 14.30 -23.61
C ASP A 31 -11.55 15.23 -22.92
N GLU A 32 -10.28 15.27 -23.37
CA GLU A 32 -9.25 16.06 -22.70
C GLU A 32 -9.40 17.57 -22.87
N LYS A 33 -10.12 18.04 -23.89
CA LYS A 33 -10.31 19.48 -24.13
C LYS A 33 -11.51 20.01 -23.36
N ALA A 34 -12.61 19.27 -23.37
CA ALA A 34 -13.85 19.64 -22.71
C ALA A 34 -13.93 19.18 -21.24
N LEU A 35 -13.04 18.25 -20.84
CA LEU A 35 -13.08 17.56 -19.53
C LEU A 35 -14.43 16.89 -19.24
N GLU A 36 -15.11 16.45 -20.30
CA GLU A 36 -16.41 15.78 -20.20
C GLU A 36 -16.23 14.27 -20.10
N VAL A 37 -16.83 13.66 -19.07
CA VAL A 37 -16.73 12.23 -18.80
C VAL A 37 -17.66 11.44 -19.71
N ASP A 38 -17.12 10.39 -20.34
CA ASP A 38 -17.92 9.29 -20.89
C ASP A 38 -18.21 8.27 -19.77
N GLU A 39 -19.40 8.34 -19.19
CA GLU A 39 -19.77 7.48 -18.07
C GLU A 39 -19.83 6.00 -18.45
N GLU A 40 -20.33 5.67 -19.64
CA GLU A 40 -20.49 4.29 -20.09
C GLU A 40 -19.13 3.66 -20.38
N ALA A 41 -18.27 4.36 -21.13
CA ALA A 41 -16.93 3.88 -21.39
C ALA A 41 -16.10 3.80 -20.09
N THR A 42 -16.28 4.73 -19.16
CA THR A 42 -15.65 4.67 -17.83
C THR A 42 -16.11 3.44 -17.04
N ARG A 43 -17.42 3.14 -17.01
CA ARG A 43 -17.93 1.92 -16.36
C ARG A 43 -17.32 0.66 -16.97
N ARG A 44 -17.29 0.58 -18.31
CA ARG A 44 -16.70 -0.55 -19.04
C ARG A 44 -15.21 -0.70 -18.74
N GLN A 45 -14.45 0.40 -18.77
CA GLN A 45 -13.01 0.39 -18.52
C GLN A 45 -12.68 0.00 -17.08
N ARG A 46 -13.45 0.49 -16.10
CA ARG A 46 -13.31 0.08 -14.69
C ARG A 46 -13.68 -1.40 -14.49
N GLY A 47 -14.71 -1.88 -15.18
CA GLY A 47 -15.08 -3.30 -15.20
C GLY A 47 -13.96 -4.18 -15.74
N ARG A 48 -13.38 -3.79 -16.88
CA ARG A 48 -12.22 -4.47 -17.47
C ARG A 48 -11.03 -4.52 -16.52
N GLU A 49 -10.63 -3.37 -15.95
CA GLU A 49 -9.52 -3.32 -14.99
C GLU A 49 -9.79 -4.20 -13.75
N LYS A 50 -11.04 -4.27 -13.28
CA LYS A 50 -11.42 -5.16 -12.18
C LYS A 50 -11.18 -6.63 -12.54
N GLU A 51 -11.57 -7.06 -13.73
CA GLU A 51 -11.33 -8.43 -14.19
C GLU A 51 -9.83 -8.70 -14.42
N GLU A 52 -9.09 -7.74 -14.96
CA GLU A 52 -7.63 -7.87 -15.10
C GLU A 52 -6.93 -7.95 -13.73
N ARG A 53 -7.36 -7.19 -12.73
CA ARG A 53 -6.86 -7.30 -11.35
C ARG A 53 -7.13 -8.65 -10.73
N LYS A 54 -8.32 -9.23 -10.95
CA LYS A 54 -8.64 -10.59 -10.49
C LYS A 54 -7.71 -11.61 -11.12
N LYS A 55 -7.42 -11.49 -12.42
CA LYS A 55 -6.50 -12.40 -13.14
C LYS A 55 -5.05 -12.30 -12.66
N ARG A 56 -4.59 -11.08 -12.32
CA ARG A 56 -3.23 -10.85 -11.78
C ARG A 56 -3.11 -11.19 -10.29
N GLY A 57 -4.23 -11.19 -9.57
CA GLY A 57 -4.30 -11.52 -8.16
C GLY A 57 -3.88 -12.96 -7.90
N MET A 58 -3.19 -13.17 -6.79
CA MET A 58 -2.76 -14.49 -6.33
C MET A 58 -3.35 -14.74 -4.93
N VAL A 59 -3.52 -16.01 -4.56
CA VAL A 59 -3.89 -16.37 -3.19
C VAL A 59 -2.82 -15.84 -2.25
N CYS A 60 -3.23 -15.17 -1.17
CA CYS A 60 -2.31 -14.47 -0.27
C CYS A 60 -1.18 -15.39 0.25
N ALA A 61 -1.50 -16.63 0.64
CA ALA A 61 -0.53 -17.61 1.10
C ALA A 61 0.49 -18.04 0.03
N GLU A 62 0.10 -18.07 -1.24
CA GLU A 62 1.03 -18.40 -2.34
C GLU A 62 1.93 -17.20 -2.67
N PHE A 63 1.35 -16.00 -2.66
CA PHE A 63 2.08 -14.76 -2.85
C PHE A 63 3.15 -14.58 -1.77
N GLU A 64 2.78 -14.79 -0.50
CA GLU A 64 3.67 -14.64 0.66
C GLU A 64 4.90 -15.54 0.56
N LYS A 65 4.74 -16.81 0.20
CA LYS A 65 5.86 -17.75 0.01
C LYS A 65 6.90 -17.21 -0.96
N GLY A 66 6.46 -16.62 -2.08
CA GLY A 66 7.36 -16.02 -3.08
C GLY A 66 7.93 -14.68 -2.63
N TRP A 67 7.10 -13.86 -2.00
CA TRP A 67 7.44 -12.51 -1.57
C TRP A 67 8.51 -12.52 -0.47
N LEU A 68 8.38 -13.37 0.55
CA LEU A 68 9.31 -13.45 1.68
C LEU A 68 10.73 -13.91 1.28
N ARG A 69 10.89 -14.53 0.12
CA ARG A 69 12.21 -14.90 -0.42
C ARG A 69 12.94 -13.74 -1.10
N LYS A 70 12.25 -12.62 -1.37
CA LYS A 70 12.86 -11.44 -1.96
C LYS A 70 13.60 -10.66 -0.86
N LYS A 71 14.74 -10.08 -1.23
CA LYS A 71 15.54 -9.17 -0.40
C LYS A 71 16.00 -8.00 -1.29
N PRO A 72 15.95 -6.74 -0.81
CA PRO A 72 16.61 -5.62 -1.48
C PRO A 72 18.12 -5.84 -1.62
N SER A 73 18.80 -5.11 -2.51
CA SER A 73 20.26 -5.16 -2.59
C SER A 73 20.91 -4.58 -1.32
N GLU A 74 22.13 -5.02 -0.99
CA GLU A 74 22.85 -4.54 0.19
C GLU A 74 23.11 -3.02 0.16
N GLU A 75 23.33 -2.46 -1.03
CA GLU A 75 23.48 -1.01 -1.24
C GLU A 75 22.25 -0.23 -0.74
N VAL A 76 21.05 -0.71 -1.05
CA VAL A 76 19.80 -0.08 -0.59
C VAL A 76 19.60 -0.26 0.93
N LEU A 77 20.24 -1.28 1.52
CA LEU A 77 20.12 -1.60 2.93
C LEU A 77 21.16 -0.90 3.81
N GLU A 78 22.08 -0.10 3.25
CA GLU A 78 23.19 0.55 3.96
C GLU A 78 22.74 1.26 5.26
N PHE A 79 21.58 1.92 5.22
CA PHE A 79 21.02 2.66 6.36
C PHE A 79 19.76 2.03 6.96
N TYR A 80 19.36 0.84 6.50
CA TYR A 80 18.15 0.15 6.98
C TYR A 80 18.38 -0.52 8.36
N GLY A 81 19.57 -1.07 8.57
CA GLY A 81 19.87 -2.00 9.68
C GLY A 81 19.66 -3.46 9.28
N ASP A 82 19.35 -4.33 10.25
CA ASP A 82 19.32 -5.78 10.03
C ASP A 82 18.04 -6.24 9.33
N TRP A 83 17.99 -6.26 8.01
CA TRP A 83 16.85 -6.84 7.28
C TRP A 83 16.55 -8.30 7.71
N PRO A 84 15.26 -8.70 7.92
CA PRO A 84 14.02 -7.93 7.79
C PRO A 84 13.58 -7.24 9.10
N ILE A 85 14.43 -7.24 10.12
CA ILE A 85 14.18 -6.68 11.44
C ILE A 85 14.47 -5.17 11.40
N LYS A 86 13.54 -4.38 11.91
CA LYS A 86 13.81 -2.96 12.14
C LYS A 86 14.92 -2.82 13.19
N LYS A 87 15.95 -2.00 12.93
CA LYS A 87 17.07 -1.74 13.86
C LYS A 87 16.63 -1.24 15.25
N TYR A 88 15.38 -0.77 15.40
CA TYR A 88 14.86 -0.20 16.63
C TYR A 88 13.49 -0.82 16.99
N GLU A 89 13.34 -1.29 18.23
CA GLU A 89 12.03 -1.68 18.79
C GLU A 89 11.04 -0.50 18.74
N SER A 90 11.53 0.72 18.96
CA SER A 90 10.79 1.98 18.86
C SER A 90 11.55 3.00 17.99
N PHE A 91 10.88 3.54 16.96
CA PHE A 91 11.35 4.69 16.19
C PHE A 91 11.14 5.96 17.03
N SER A 92 11.88 6.10 18.13
CA SER A 92 11.75 7.24 19.03
C SER A 92 13.00 8.10 18.86
N TYR A 93 12.94 9.04 17.91
CA TYR A 93 13.81 10.20 17.95
C TYR A 93 13.50 11.08 19.20
N PHE A 94 12.34 10.86 19.83
CA PHE A 94 11.77 11.65 20.93
C PHE A 94 11.73 10.95 22.31
N GLY A 95 12.37 9.79 22.47
CA GLY A 95 12.23 8.98 23.70
C GLY A 95 10.94 8.14 23.73
N PRO A 96 10.80 7.22 24.72
CA PRO A 96 9.58 6.43 24.88
C PRO A 96 8.36 7.35 25.00
N TRP A 97 7.25 6.96 24.36
CA TRP A 97 5.97 7.66 24.49
C TRP A 97 5.61 7.76 25.98
N PRO A 98 5.44 8.96 26.55
CA PRO A 98 5.07 9.10 27.95
C PRO A 98 3.74 8.38 28.21
N GLY A 99 3.75 7.42 29.14
CA GLY A 99 2.57 6.66 29.55
C GLY A 99 2.47 5.21 29.07
N VAL A 100 3.44 4.69 28.30
CA VAL A 100 3.47 3.26 27.93
C VAL A 100 4.48 2.52 28.82
N GLU A 101 4.01 1.97 29.94
CA GLU A 101 4.80 1.02 30.74
C GLU A 101 4.92 -0.32 30.00
N LYS A 102 6.16 -0.82 29.82
CA LYS A 102 6.40 -2.17 29.29
C LYS A 102 5.80 -3.19 30.27
N GLN A 103 4.75 -3.91 29.87
CA GLN A 103 4.35 -5.13 30.58
C GLN A 103 5.52 -6.12 30.51
N LYS A 104 6.08 -6.47 31.67
CA LYS A 104 7.07 -7.54 31.77
C LYS A 104 6.34 -8.87 31.63
N GLU A 105 6.46 -9.52 30.47
CA GLU A 105 6.09 -10.92 30.33
C GLU A 105 6.98 -11.77 31.25
N GLY A 106 6.37 -12.32 32.29
CA GLY A 106 7.02 -13.18 33.26
C GLY A 106 7.34 -14.54 32.66
N VAL A 107 8.61 -14.80 32.41
CA VAL A 107 9.14 -16.15 32.19
C VAL A 107 9.02 -16.91 33.51
N LYS A 108 8.12 -17.90 33.58
CA LYS A 108 8.13 -18.90 34.66
C LYS A 108 9.18 -19.95 34.36
N GLU A 109 10.26 -19.98 35.15
CA GLU A 109 11.17 -21.13 35.21
C GLU A 109 10.42 -22.38 35.70
N PRO A 110 10.66 -23.58 35.12
CA PRO A 110 10.15 -24.82 35.69
C PRO A 110 10.91 -25.17 36.97
N ALA A 111 10.16 -25.43 38.04
CA ALA A 111 10.70 -25.85 39.33
C ALA A 111 11.50 -27.16 39.20
N SER A 112 12.80 -27.06 39.49
CA SER A 112 13.67 -28.19 39.84
C SER A 112 13.38 -28.60 41.29
N GLY A 113 12.92 -29.83 41.50
CA GLY A 113 12.66 -30.38 42.83
C GLY A 113 12.67 -31.90 42.79
N ARG A 114 13.60 -32.48 43.55
CA ARG A 114 13.92 -33.91 43.70
C ARG A 114 12.79 -34.76 44.25
#